data_AF-A0AAE0BG95-F1
#
_entry.id   AF-A0AAE0BG95-F1
#
_cell.length_a   1.000
_cell.length_b   1.000
_cell.length_c   1.000
_cell.angle_alpha   90.00
_cell.angle_beta   90.00
_cell.angle_gamma   90.00
#
_symmetry.space_group_name_H-M   'P 1'
#
loop_
_entity.id
_entity.type
_entity.pdbx_description
1 polymer ?
#
loop_
_entity_poly.entity_id
_entity_poly.type
_entity_poly.pdbx_seq_one_letter_code
_entity_poly.pdbx_strand_id
1 'polypeptide(L)'
;MGSCEPEVKAMLQRSHRRSRTAGGLSAQHVGNALYGLQSMGSTEPEVKALLQALTPKVKDCNALDAQEAVGNALYGLKSMGSNEPEVKAMLQALTPKVKDCKEELSAQAVSNALYGLHGKDDSWSKSLVEEVLLPRLFSMTKMSDHLAVTFLVQVLALGGHRRPAWLTQEYEVLSQGSRTPASRAEKTLLAHIENTYPTVQVECALLVDGFDLDLYFPKVKLNVEVDGLHHGEPAQQLRDTWRDRHLEQHHGIKTIRLPLMKEGKWQRDLRKEFDEKVGVEEVLCCLPRPPEVSIAKGTRTCGSMDPYKAHLARSYAAAAVRRGSRAARSTYEAQKGLSRLTSMPKGMIPCVMVERWDVSLPLG
;
A
#
# COMPACT_ATOMS: atom_id res chain seq x y z
N MET A 1 27.41 -5.91 -5.73
CA MET A 1 28.49 -6.24 -6.68
C MET A 1 28.58 -5.07 -7.64
N GLY A 2 29.67 -4.29 -7.53
CA GLY A 2 29.91 -3.17 -8.42
C GLY A 2 30.56 -3.65 -9.71
N SER A 3 29.97 -3.29 -10.83
CA SER A 3 30.64 -3.27 -12.11
C SER A 3 30.20 -2.01 -12.83
N CYS A 4 31.08 -1.00 -12.81
CA CYS A 4 31.03 0.10 -13.74
C CYS A 4 31.32 -0.50 -15.13
N GLU A 5 30.27 -0.95 -15.82
CA GLU A 5 30.43 -1.61 -17.11
C GLU A 5 31.05 -0.61 -18.11
N PRO A 6 32.22 -0.93 -18.70
CA PRO A 6 32.89 -0.05 -19.66
C PRO A 6 32.00 0.30 -20.87
N GLU A 7 30.96 -0.50 -21.13
CA GLU A 7 29.94 -0.27 -22.14
C GLU A 7 29.08 0.97 -21.86
N VAL A 8 28.64 1.19 -20.62
CA VAL A 8 27.84 2.38 -20.25
C VAL A 8 28.70 3.63 -20.37
N LYS A 9 29.95 3.58 -19.90
CA LYS A 9 30.90 4.68 -20.05
C LYS A 9 31.20 4.97 -21.53
N ALA A 10 31.34 3.94 -22.35
CA ALA A 10 31.52 4.08 -23.79
C ALA A 10 30.26 4.64 -24.48
N MET A 11 29.06 4.25 -24.06
CA MET A 11 27.79 4.81 -24.55
C MET A 11 27.66 6.30 -24.18
N LEU A 12 27.99 6.68 -22.95
CA LEU A 12 27.98 8.08 -22.50
C LEU A 12 29.00 8.92 -23.28
N GLN A 13 30.22 8.41 -23.48
CA GLN A 13 31.25 9.07 -24.30
C GLN A 13 30.84 9.18 -25.78
N ARG A 14 30.19 8.16 -26.35
CA ARG A 14 29.62 8.19 -27.71
C ARG A 14 28.48 9.18 -27.83
N SER A 15 27.60 9.27 -26.83
CA SER A 15 26.52 10.25 -26.75
C SER A 15 27.06 11.68 -26.66
N HIS A 16 28.13 11.90 -25.88
CA HIS A 16 28.81 13.20 -25.80
C HIS A 16 29.45 13.60 -27.15
N ARG A 17 30.09 12.66 -27.87
CA ARG A 17 30.69 12.91 -29.19
C ARG A 17 29.66 13.14 -30.30
N ARG A 18 28.58 12.34 -30.38
CA ARG A 18 27.47 12.52 -31.36
C ARG A 18 26.71 13.83 -31.16
N SER A 19 26.72 14.38 -29.94
CA SER A 19 25.99 15.60 -29.59
C SER A 19 26.64 16.89 -30.06
N ARG A 20 27.93 16.88 -30.43
CA ARG A 20 28.58 18.07 -31.02
C ARG A 20 28.18 18.31 -32.49
N THR A 21 27.44 17.36 -33.09
CA THR A 21 27.11 17.36 -34.52
C THR A 21 25.62 17.25 -34.82
N ALA A 22 24.74 17.20 -33.82
CA ALA A 22 23.29 17.09 -34.00
C ALA A 22 22.58 18.29 -33.35
N GLY A 23 21.52 18.80 -33.99
CA GLY A 23 20.70 19.90 -33.47
C GLY A 23 20.24 19.68 -32.02
N GLY A 24 19.94 20.77 -31.31
CA GLY A 24 19.56 20.75 -29.88
C GLY A 24 18.46 19.74 -29.55
N LEU A 25 18.41 19.30 -28.28
CA LEU A 25 17.34 18.40 -27.83
C LEU A 25 15.98 19.12 -27.95
N SER A 26 15.00 18.44 -28.56
CA SER A 26 13.61 18.89 -28.54
C SER A 26 12.98 18.60 -27.17
N ALA A 27 11.85 19.24 -26.88
CA ALA A 27 11.06 18.97 -25.67
C ALA A 27 10.76 17.47 -25.50
N GLN A 28 10.35 16.80 -26.58
CA GLN A 28 10.08 15.36 -26.59
C GLN A 28 11.32 14.53 -26.28
N HIS A 29 12.49 14.90 -26.83
CA HIS A 29 13.74 14.20 -26.55
C HIS A 29 14.12 14.30 -25.07
N VAL A 30 13.93 15.47 -24.45
CA VAL A 30 14.16 15.65 -23.01
C VAL A 30 13.20 14.78 -22.20
N GLY A 31 11.90 14.85 -22.50
CA GLY A 31 10.88 14.05 -21.81
C GLY A 31 11.17 12.56 -21.87
N ASN A 32 11.45 12.02 -23.06
CA ASN A 32 11.73 10.58 -23.25
C ASN A 32 13.04 10.15 -22.58
N ALA A 33 14.10 10.97 -22.69
CA ALA A 33 15.40 10.64 -22.11
C ALA A 33 15.32 10.51 -20.59
N LEU A 34 14.61 11.42 -19.94
CA LEU A 34 14.41 11.39 -18.49
C LEU A 34 13.41 10.31 -18.07
N TYR A 35 12.32 10.12 -18.81
CA TYR A 35 11.36 9.05 -18.53
C TYR A 35 12.02 7.66 -18.54
N GLY A 36 13.00 7.43 -19.42
CA GLY A 36 13.80 6.19 -19.41
C GLY A 36 14.55 5.92 -18.10
N LEU A 37 14.74 6.94 -17.25
CA LEU A 37 15.41 6.84 -15.95
C LEU A 37 14.45 6.60 -14.78
N GLN A 38 13.15 6.47 -15.04
CA GLN A 38 12.09 6.44 -14.02
C GLN A 38 12.26 5.39 -12.92
N SER A 39 12.94 4.27 -13.20
CA SER A 39 13.18 3.18 -12.24
C SER A 39 14.63 3.15 -11.73
N MET A 40 15.44 4.16 -12.09
CA MET A 40 16.85 4.24 -11.71
C MET A 40 17.03 5.08 -10.44
N GLY A 41 17.85 4.58 -9.51
CA GLY A 41 18.23 5.31 -8.31
C GLY A 41 19.31 6.36 -8.59
N SER A 42 19.30 7.45 -7.83
CA SER A 42 20.28 8.53 -7.99
C SER A 42 21.65 8.26 -7.37
N THR A 43 21.83 7.12 -6.69
CA THR A 43 23.11 6.72 -6.08
C THR A 43 24.08 6.09 -7.06
N GLU A 44 23.59 5.55 -8.17
CA GLU A 44 24.40 4.83 -9.15
C GLU A 44 25.31 5.78 -9.95
N PRO A 45 26.63 5.54 -10.03
CA PRO A 45 27.58 6.41 -10.72
C PRO A 45 27.22 6.69 -12.18
N GLU A 46 26.66 5.70 -12.87
CA GLU A 46 26.24 5.78 -14.27
C GLU A 46 25.06 6.74 -14.44
N VAL A 47 24.10 6.71 -13.51
CA VAL A 47 22.95 7.62 -13.49
C VAL A 47 23.43 9.04 -13.22
N LYS A 48 24.35 9.24 -12.26
CA LYS A 48 24.97 10.55 -12.01
C LYS A 48 25.67 11.08 -13.24
N ALA A 49 26.52 10.27 -13.88
CA ALA A 49 27.24 10.66 -15.09
C ALA A 49 26.29 11.00 -16.26
N LEU A 50 25.18 10.27 -16.41
CA LEU A 50 24.17 10.55 -17.41
C LEU A 50 23.43 11.87 -17.13
N LEU A 51 23.01 12.10 -15.88
CA LEU A 51 22.37 13.36 -15.47
C LEU A 51 23.31 14.56 -15.68
N GLN A 52 24.58 14.43 -15.33
CA GLN A 52 25.60 15.46 -15.59
C GLN A 52 25.73 15.77 -17.09
N ALA A 53 25.71 14.75 -17.95
CA ALA A 53 25.79 14.92 -19.39
C ALA A 53 24.51 15.48 -20.03
N LEU A 54 23.34 15.16 -19.47
CA LEU A 54 22.04 15.65 -19.97
C LEU A 54 21.70 17.06 -19.51
N THR A 55 22.10 17.44 -18.28
CA THR A 55 21.76 18.75 -17.68
C THR A 55 22.08 19.95 -18.58
N PRO A 56 23.29 20.11 -19.16
CA PRO A 56 23.56 21.25 -20.05
C PRO A 56 22.67 21.23 -21.29
N LYS A 57 22.36 20.04 -21.84
CA LYS A 57 21.47 19.92 -23.01
C LYS A 57 20.03 20.30 -22.70
N VAL A 58 19.56 20.04 -21.48
CA VAL A 58 18.24 20.49 -21.01
C VAL A 58 18.23 22.01 -20.81
N LYS A 59 19.32 22.61 -20.33
CA LYS A 59 19.45 24.08 -20.23
C LYS A 59 19.38 24.73 -21.61
N ASP A 60 20.07 24.15 -22.59
CA ASP A 60 20.13 24.61 -23.98
C ASP A 60 18.84 24.33 -24.78
N CYS A 61 17.96 23.45 -24.28
CA CYS A 61 16.65 23.21 -24.89
C CYS A 61 15.79 24.47 -24.78
N ASN A 62 15.21 24.95 -25.88
CA ASN A 62 14.46 26.21 -25.89
C ASN A 62 13.25 26.18 -24.94
N ALA A 63 12.40 25.16 -25.05
CA ALA A 63 11.19 25.00 -24.25
C ALA A 63 10.84 23.52 -24.05
N LEU A 64 9.98 23.23 -23.07
CA LEU A 64 9.32 21.92 -22.90
C LEU A 64 7.87 22.01 -23.39
N ASP A 65 7.69 22.37 -24.66
CA ASP A 65 6.43 22.62 -25.36
C ASP A 65 5.92 21.40 -26.16
N ALA A 66 6.40 20.20 -25.86
CA ALA A 66 5.82 18.97 -26.38
C ALA A 66 4.79 18.41 -25.40
N GLN A 67 3.73 17.84 -25.95
CA GLN A 67 2.68 17.14 -25.20
C GLN A 67 3.33 16.10 -24.26
N GLU A 68 2.92 16.07 -22.99
CA GLU A 68 3.45 15.18 -21.95
C GLU A 68 4.94 15.37 -21.56
N ALA A 69 5.73 16.21 -22.24
CA ALA A 69 7.17 16.30 -22.00
C ALA A 69 7.53 16.74 -20.58
N VAL A 70 6.78 17.70 -20.03
CA VAL A 70 6.92 18.13 -18.62
C VAL A 70 6.64 16.97 -17.66
N GLY A 71 5.52 16.28 -17.85
CA GLY A 71 5.11 15.15 -17.02
C GLY A 71 6.13 14.02 -17.05
N ASN A 72 6.55 13.62 -18.25
CA ASN A 72 7.53 12.56 -18.46
C ASN A 72 8.91 12.91 -17.90
N ALA A 73 9.36 14.15 -18.10
CA ALA A 73 10.65 14.62 -17.59
C ALA A 73 10.73 14.53 -16.06
N LEU A 74 9.70 15.03 -15.38
CA LEU A 74 9.65 15.04 -13.92
C LEU A 74 9.38 13.65 -13.35
N TYR A 75 8.49 12.86 -13.97
CA TYR A 75 8.23 11.48 -13.59
C TYR A 75 9.47 10.58 -13.72
N GLY A 76 10.31 10.84 -14.71
CA GLY A 76 11.62 10.21 -14.87
C GLY A 76 12.54 10.32 -13.64
N LEU A 77 12.30 11.29 -12.77
CA LEU A 77 13.07 11.55 -11.56
C LEU A 77 12.37 11.05 -10.27
N LYS A 78 11.29 10.25 -10.40
CA LYS A 78 10.48 9.76 -9.27
C LYS A 78 11.25 8.89 -8.27
N SER A 79 12.24 8.12 -8.76
CA SER A 79 13.05 7.20 -7.95
C SER A 79 14.35 7.82 -7.43
N MET A 80 14.50 9.15 -7.58
CA MET A 80 15.74 9.88 -7.31
C MET A 80 15.57 10.88 -6.16
N GLY A 81 16.49 10.86 -5.20
CA GLY A 81 16.49 11.81 -4.08
C GLY A 81 17.03 13.18 -4.49
N SER A 82 16.46 14.28 -3.99
CA SER A 82 16.93 15.64 -4.30
C SER A 82 18.20 16.06 -3.54
N ASN A 83 18.69 15.22 -2.63
CA ASN A 83 19.97 15.41 -1.94
C ASN A 83 21.17 15.26 -2.87
N GLU A 84 21.02 14.56 -4.00
CA GLU A 84 22.09 14.37 -4.97
C GLU A 84 22.26 15.63 -5.84
N PRO A 85 23.49 16.20 -5.93
CA PRO A 85 23.74 17.42 -6.68
C PRO A 85 23.29 17.36 -8.14
N GLU A 86 23.43 16.21 -8.79
CA GLU A 86 23.05 15.98 -10.18
C GLU A 86 21.54 16.06 -10.39
N VAL A 87 20.77 15.48 -9.47
CA VAL A 87 19.30 15.52 -9.50
C VAL A 87 18.83 16.95 -9.26
N LYS A 88 19.44 17.65 -8.30
CA LYS A 88 19.16 19.07 -8.03
C LYS A 88 19.46 19.95 -9.23
N ALA A 89 20.61 19.76 -9.88
CA ALA A 89 20.99 20.51 -11.08
C ALA A 89 20.04 20.27 -12.27
N MET A 90 19.60 19.02 -12.47
CA MET A 90 18.61 18.68 -13.50
C MET A 90 17.27 19.35 -13.21
N LEU A 91 16.78 19.29 -11.98
CA LEU A 91 15.51 19.91 -11.61
C LEU A 91 15.56 21.44 -11.69
N GLN A 92 16.68 22.05 -11.32
CA GLN A 92 16.94 23.49 -11.54
C GLN A 92 16.91 23.85 -13.03
N ALA A 93 17.41 22.98 -13.91
CA ALA A 93 17.35 23.19 -15.35
C ALA A 93 15.92 23.07 -15.90
N LEU A 94 15.12 22.13 -15.37
CA LEU A 94 13.73 21.92 -15.78
C LEU A 94 12.79 23.01 -15.28
N THR A 95 13.01 23.55 -14.08
CA THR A 95 12.10 24.51 -13.42
C THR A 95 11.69 25.70 -14.30
N PRO A 96 12.63 26.49 -14.89
CA PRO A 96 12.23 27.60 -15.76
C PRO A 96 11.47 27.11 -17.00
N LYS A 97 11.82 25.93 -17.54
CA LYS A 97 11.14 25.35 -18.71
C LYS A 97 9.69 24.97 -18.41
N VAL A 98 9.40 24.51 -17.19
CA VAL A 98 8.03 24.22 -16.75
C VAL A 98 7.25 25.50 -16.46
N LYS A 99 7.88 26.51 -15.85
CA LYS A 99 7.25 27.83 -15.60
C LYS A 99 6.86 28.51 -16.92
N ASP A 100 7.75 28.46 -17.91
CA ASP A 100 7.56 29.11 -19.20
C ASP A 100 6.78 28.25 -20.21
N CYS A 101 6.38 27.02 -19.84
CA CYS A 101 5.61 26.14 -20.70
C CYS A 101 4.22 26.73 -20.97
N LYS A 102 3.97 27.14 -22.22
CA LYS A 102 2.72 27.75 -22.66
C LYS A 102 1.66 26.74 -23.07
N GLU A 103 2.07 25.51 -23.33
CA GLU A 103 1.14 24.43 -23.67
C GLU A 103 0.21 24.11 -22.50
N GLU A 104 -1.03 23.75 -22.82
CA GLU A 104 -1.96 23.23 -21.85
C GLU A 104 -1.50 21.83 -21.43
N LEU A 105 -1.09 21.70 -20.16
CA LEU A 105 -0.72 20.41 -19.60
C LEU A 105 -1.99 19.59 -19.37
N SER A 106 -1.98 18.32 -19.77
CA SER A 106 -3.06 17.39 -19.42
C SER A 106 -3.05 17.12 -17.91
N ALA A 107 -4.20 16.70 -17.36
CA ALA A 107 -4.26 16.26 -15.96
C ALA A 107 -3.26 15.11 -15.68
N GLN A 108 -3.02 14.24 -16.67
CA GLN A 108 -2.04 13.16 -16.58
C GLN A 108 -0.62 13.71 -16.49
N ALA A 109 -0.26 14.67 -17.35
CA ALA A 109 1.06 15.30 -17.33
C ALA A 109 1.33 15.97 -15.97
N VAL A 110 0.33 16.66 -15.43
CA VAL A 110 0.42 17.28 -14.10
C VAL A 110 0.53 16.22 -13.00
N SER A 111 -0.26 15.14 -13.06
CA SER A 111 -0.17 14.02 -12.11
C SER A 111 1.24 13.40 -12.09
N ASN A 112 1.80 13.13 -13.28
CA ASN A 112 3.15 12.60 -13.46
C ASN A 112 4.22 13.54 -12.90
N ALA A 113 4.07 14.85 -13.15
CA ALA A 113 4.95 15.88 -12.63
C ALA A 113 4.93 15.96 -11.10
N LEU A 114 3.73 16.00 -10.50
CA LEU A 114 3.54 16.03 -9.05
C LEU A 114 4.13 14.77 -8.40
N TYR A 115 3.90 13.59 -8.98
CA TYR A 115 4.47 12.35 -8.47
C TYR A 115 6.00 12.33 -8.55
N GLY A 116 6.56 12.79 -9.67
CA GLY A 116 8.01 12.90 -9.86
C GLY A 116 8.69 13.81 -8.84
N LEU A 117 7.99 14.86 -8.38
CA LEU A 117 8.46 15.81 -7.38
C LEU A 117 8.15 15.40 -5.93
N HIS A 118 7.37 14.34 -5.72
CA HIS A 118 6.99 13.89 -4.38
C HIS A 118 8.22 13.53 -3.54
N GLY A 119 8.19 13.91 -2.25
CA GLY A 119 9.29 13.67 -1.32
C GLY A 119 10.53 14.54 -1.53
N LYS A 120 10.53 15.49 -2.49
CA LYS A 120 11.63 16.45 -2.67
C LYS A 120 11.35 17.72 -1.86
N ASP A 121 12.16 17.96 -0.83
CA ASP A 121 11.91 18.97 0.20
C ASP A 121 12.61 20.33 -0.04
N ASP A 122 13.07 20.59 -1.27
CA ASP A 122 13.69 21.88 -1.60
C ASP A 122 12.62 23.00 -1.76
N SER A 123 12.96 24.23 -1.38
CA SER A 123 12.01 25.36 -1.46
C SER A 123 11.47 25.63 -2.87
N TRP A 124 12.30 25.41 -3.90
CA TRP A 124 11.90 25.63 -5.29
C TRP A 124 11.02 24.50 -5.85
N SER A 125 11.15 23.25 -5.36
CA SER A 125 10.23 22.17 -5.76
C SER A 125 8.84 22.44 -5.20
N LYS A 126 8.75 22.95 -3.97
CA LYS A 126 7.50 23.44 -3.37
C LYS A 126 6.89 24.58 -4.19
N SER A 127 7.67 25.61 -4.52
CA SER A 127 7.23 26.71 -5.39
C SER A 127 6.72 26.21 -6.75
N LEU A 128 7.42 25.26 -7.40
CA LEU A 128 6.98 24.68 -8.67
C LEU A 128 5.64 23.92 -8.53
N VAL A 129 5.45 23.19 -7.44
CA VAL A 129 4.20 22.49 -7.15
C VAL A 129 3.07 23.49 -6.88
N GLU A 130 3.26 24.41 -5.93
CA GLU A 130 2.22 25.28 -5.39
C GLU A 130 1.86 26.46 -6.29
N GLU A 131 2.82 27.03 -7.01
CA GLU A 131 2.60 28.23 -7.84
C GLU A 131 2.34 27.89 -9.31
N VAL A 132 2.64 26.66 -9.76
CA VAL A 132 2.56 26.29 -11.18
C VAL A 132 1.69 25.07 -11.42
N LEU A 133 2.05 23.92 -10.86
CA LEU A 133 1.37 22.66 -11.18
C LEU A 133 -0.03 22.58 -10.56
N LEU A 134 -0.19 22.93 -9.28
CA LEU A 134 -1.49 22.93 -8.63
C LEU A 134 -2.46 23.95 -9.25
N PRO A 135 -2.10 25.23 -9.49
CA PRO A 135 -3.01 26.16 -10.14
C PRO A 135 -3.50 25.68 -11.51
N ARG A 136 -2.61 25.09 -12.32
CA ARG A 136 -2.99 24.48 -13.61
C ARG A 136 -3.93 23.30 -13.42
N LEU A 137 -3.73 22.45 -12.41
CA LEU A 137 -4.64 21.34 -12.11
C LEU A 137 -6.03 21.82 -11.68
N PHE A 138 -6.09 22.87 -10.86
CA PHE A 138 -7.33 23.43 -10.34
C PHE A 138 -8.14 24.18 -11.39
N SER A 139 -7.51 24.66 -12.47
CA SER A 139 -8.21 25.26 -13.62
C SER A 139 -8.78 24.24 -14.59
N MET A 140 -8.45 22.95 -14.47
CA MET A 140 -9.00 21.89 -15.32
C MET A 140 -10.45 21.55 -14.95
N THR A 141 -11.14 20.83 -15.83
CA THR A 141 -12.55 20.45 -15.63
C THR A 141 -12.79 18.95 -15.64
N LYS A 142 -11.86 18.13 -16.13
CA LYS A 142 -11.98 16.66 -16.22
C LYS A 142 -10.65 15.99 -16.51
N MET A 143 -10.59 14.67 -16.27
CA MET A 143 -9.52 13.81 -16.76
C MET A 143 -10.03 12.93 -17.91
N SER A 144 -9.17 12.65 -18.90
CA SER A 144 -9.56 11.84 -20.08
C SER A 144 -9.56 10.33 -19.82
N ASP A 145 -8.77 9.86 -18.85
CA ASP A 145 -8.61 8.44 -18.52
C ASP A 145 -9.05 8.18 -17.08
N HIS A 146 -10.07 7.34 -16.91
CA HIS A 146 -10.59 6.97 -15.60
C HIS A 146 -9.59 6.20 -14.73
N LEU A 147 -8.69 5.41 -15.33
CA LEU A 147 -7.64 4.71 -14.56
C LEU A 147 -6.62 5.68 -13.96
N ALA A 148 -6.47 6.85 -14.57
CA ALA A 148 -5.56 7.87 -14.10
C ALA A 148 -6.13 8.75 -12.99
N VAL A 149 -7.45 8.77 -12.81
CA VAL A 149 -8.13 9.52 -11.74
C VAL A 149 -7.67 9.01 -10.37
N THR A 150 -7.67 7.69 -10.16
CA THR A 150 -7.22 7.10 -8.89
C THR A 150 -5.75 7.41 -8.64
N PHE A 151 -4.90 7.34 -9.68
CA PHE A 151 -3.49 7.70 -9.56
C PHE A 151 -3.32 9.17 -9.14
N LEU A 152 -4.00 10.12 -9.77
CA LEU A 152 -3.91 11.53 -9.39
C LEU A 152 -4.42 11.78 -7.96
N VAL A 153 -5.51 11.11 -7.56
CA VAL A 153 -6.01 11.17 -6.18
C VAL A 153 -4.94 10.67 -5.20
N GLN A 154 -4.29 9.54 -5.47
CA GLN A 154 -3.18 9.03 -4.67
C GLN A 154 -2.04 10.05 -4.59
N VAL A 155 -1.64 10.65 -5.72
CA VAL A 155 -0.54 11.63 -5.78
C VAL A 155 -0.84 12.85 -4.90
N LEU A 156 -2.05 13.40 -4.98
CA LEU A 156 -2.47 14.53 -4.15
C LEU A 156 -2.54 14.14 -2.67
N ALA A 157 -3.05 12.95 -2.37
CA ALA A 157 -3.13 12.43 -1.00
C ALA A 157 -1.74 12.31 -0.37
N LEU A 158 -0.79 11.66 -1.07
CA LEU A 158 0.60 11.55 -0.62
C LEU A 158 1.24 12.93 -0.42
N GLY A 159 0.98 13.87 -1.33
CA GLY A 159 1.48 15.25 -1.22
C GLY A 159 0.79 16.12 -0.16
N GLY A 160 -0.27 15.62 0.50
CA GLY A 160 -1.07 16.41 1.44
C GLY A 160 -1.83 17.56 0.77
N HIS A 161 -2.11 17.44 -0.53
CA HIS A 161 -2.78 18.48 -1.31
C HIS A 161 -4.28 18.24 -1.42
N ARG A 162 -5.04 19.33 -1.49
CA ARG A 162 -6.49 19.26 -1.71
C ARG A 162 -6.80 18.81 -3.14
N ARG A 163 -7.90 18.09 -3.30
CA ARG A 163 -8.45 17.74 -4.61
C ARG A 163 -9.26 18.92 -5.18
N PRO A 164 -9.14 19.22 -6.49
CA PRO A 164 -10.08 20.11 -7.16
C PRO A 164 -11.46 19.46 -7.24
N ALA A 165 -12.52 20.27 -7.34
CA ALA A 165 -13.90 19.80 -7.26
C ALA A 165 -14.25 18.78 -8.35
N TRP A 166 -13.76 19.00 -9.58
CA TRP A 166 -13.96 18.06 -10.70
C TRP A 166 -13.39 16.67 -10.40
N LEU A 167 -12.21 16.61 -9.76
CA LEU A 167 -11.55 15.35 -9.42
C LEU A 167 -12.27 14.64 -8.29
N THR A 168 -12.78 15.38 -7.30
CA THR A 168 -13.63 14.82 -6.25
C THR A 168 -14.86 14.15 -6.85
N GLN A 169 -15.56 14.83 -7.77
CA GLN A 169 -16.75 14.29 -8.42
C GLN A 169 -16.45 13.03 -9.24
N GLU A 170 -15.40 13.05 -10.07
CA GLU A 170 -15.01 11.86 -10.86
C GLU A 170 -14.60 10.69 -9.96
N TYR A 171 -13.86 10.97 -8.88
CA TYR A 171 -13.44 9.95 -7.93
C TYR A 171 -14.63 9.33 -7.17
N GLU A 172 -15.61 10.13 -6.77
CA GLU A 172 -16.81 9.62 -6.07
C GLU A 172 -17.55 8.59 -6.92
N VAL A 173 -17.74 8.87 -8.21
CA VAL A 173 -18.36 7.93 -9.17
C VAL A 173 -17.56 6.64 -9.26
N LEU A 174 -16.23 6.72 -9.37
CA LEU A 174 -15.36 5.54 -9.45
C LEU A 174 -15.39 4.70 -8.16
N SER A 175 -15.28 5.36 -7.00
CA SER A 175 -15.27 4.71 -5.69
C SER A 175 -16.56 3.95 -5.37
N GLN A 176 -17.68 4.33 -6.00
CA GLN A 176 -18.98 3.68 -5.85
C GLN A 176 -19.23 2.58 -6.90
N GLY A 177 -18.66 2.71 -8.10
CA GLY A 177 -19.05 1.92 -9.27
C GLY A 177 -18.10 0.79 -9.70
N SER A 178 -16.81 0.86 -9.36
CA SER A 178 -15.83 -0.12 -9.86
C SER A 178 -14.76 -0.43 -8.80
N ARG A 179 -14.97 -1.53 -8.05
CA ARG A 179 -13.89 -2.13 -7.26
C ARG A 179 -13.02 -2.96 -8.19
N THR A 180 -11.70 -2.84 -8.08
CA THR A 180 -10.76 -3.80 -8.67
C THR A 180 -11.19 -5.21 -8.24
N PRO A 181 -11.35 -6.16 -9.18
CA PRO A 181 -11.80 -7.49 -8.81
C PRO A 181 -10.80 -8.16 -7.88
N ALA A 182 -11.29 -8.65 -6.74
CA ALA A 182 -10.43 -9.28 -5.75
C ALA A 182 -9.62 -10.44 -6.35
N SER A 183 -8.34 -10.51 -6.00
CA SER A 183 -7.42 -11.56 -6.45
C SER A 183 -7.86 -12.93 -5.92
N ARG A 184 -7.29 -13.99 -6.51
CA ARG A 184 -7.55 -15.36 -6.01
C ARG A 184 -7.08 -15.53 -4.55
N ALA A 185 -6.04 -14.82 -4.15
CA ALA A 185 -5.50 -14.90 -2.81
C ALA A 185 -6.39 -14.17 -1.80
N GLU A 186 -6.82 -12.96 -2.11
CA GLU A 186 -7.83 -12.22 -1.34
C GLU A 186 -9.11 -13.03 -1.17
N LYS A 187 -9.67 -13.59 -2.25
CA LYS A 187 -10.87 -14.45 -2.19
C LYS A 187 -10.67 -15.68 -1.31
N THR A 188 -9.47 -16.28 -1.32
CA THR A 188 -9.15 -17.43 -0.47
C THR A 188 -9.10 -17.07 1.01
N LEU A 189 -8.54 -15.90 1.33
CA LEU A 189 -8.48 -15.39 2.70
C LEU A 189 -9.85 -14.93 3.19
N LEU A 190 -10.62 -14.24 2.35
CA LEU A 190 -11.99 -13.82 2.67
C LEU A 190 -12.85 -15.03 3.07
N ALA A 191 -12.84 -16.10 2.26
CA ALA A 191 -13.56 -17.32 2.59
C ALA A 191 -13.05 -17.98 3.88
N HIS A 192 -11.76 -17.91 4.19
CA HIS A 192 -11.22 -18.40 5.47
C HIS A 192 -11.74 -17.59 6.66
N ILE A 193 -11.74 -16.26 6.53
CA ILE A 193 -12.21 -15.33 7.56
C ILE A 193 -13.69 -15.52 7.81
N GLU A 194 -14.53 -15.58 6.77
CA GLU A 194 -15.97 -15.79 6.89
C GLU A 194 -16.31 -17.11 7.58
N ASN A 195 -15.58 -18.19 7.27
CA ASN A 195 -15.80 -19.50 7.87
C ASN A 195 -15.28 -19.61 9.31
N THR A 196 -14.18 -18.92 9.64
CA THR A 196 -13.51 -19.05 10.94
C THR A 196 -14.02 -18.00 11.94
N TYR A 197 -14.33 -16.80 11.47
CA TYR A 197 -14.72 -15.63 12.25
C TYR A 197 -15.99 -14.96 11.68
N PRO A 198 -17.16 -15.64 11.66
CA PRO A 198 -18.35 -15.21 10.92
C PRO A 198 -18.97 -13.88 11.38
N THR A 199 -18.60 -13.38 12.56
CA THR A 199 -19.07 -12.09 13.09
C THR A 199 -18.11 -10.94 12.80
N VAL A 200 -16.98 -11.20 12.15
CA VAL A 200 -16.00 -10.17 11.78
C VAL A 200 -16.42 -9.56 10.45
N GLN A 201 -16.54 -8.24 10.44
CA GLN A 201 -16.72 -7.49 9.21
C GLN A 201 -15.36 -7.28 8.54
N VAL A 202 -15.29 -7.63 7.26
CA VAL A 202 -14.13 -7.41 6.39
C VAL A 202 -14.63 -6.92 5.05
N GLU A 203 -13.97 -5.88 4.53
CA GLU A 203 -14.22 -5.35 3.20
C GLU A 203 -13.05 -5.69 2.30
N CYS A 204 -13.33 -6.26 1.13
CA CYS A 204 -12.31 -6.60 0.15
C CYS A 204 -12.32 -5.59 -0.99
N ALA A 205 -11.12 -5.20 -1.45
CA ALA A 205 -10.89 -4.21 -2.51
C ALA A 205 -11.62 -2.88 -2.23
N LEU A 206 -11.44 -2.33 -1.03
CA LEU A 206 -11.98 -1.01 -0.67
C LEU A 206 -11.04 0.09 -1.17
N LEU A 207 -11.60 1.14 -1.78
CA LEU A 207 -10.83 2.27 -2.28
C LEU A 207 -10.80 3.42 -1.27
N VAL A 208 -9.63 3.78 -0.75
CA VAL A 208 -9.43 4.91 0.17
C VAL A 208 -8.36 5.83 -0.40
N ASP A 209 -8.72 7.11 -0.66
CA ASP A 209 -7.85 8.08 -1.32
C ASP A 209 -7.15 7.52 -2.59
N GLY A 210 -7.92 6.76 -3.37
CA GLY A 210 -7.43 6.11 -4.59
C GLY A 210 -6.56 4.88 -4.35
N PHE A 211 -6.19 4.53 -3.12
CA PHE A 211 -5.49 3.28 -2.81
C PHE A 211 -6.48 2.13 -2.62
N ASP A 212 -6.21 1.01 -3.28
CA ASP A 212 -6.92 -0.23 -3.04
C ASP A 212 -6.42 -0.87 -1.74
N LEU A 213 -7.36 -1.27 -0.88
CA LEU A 213 -7.13 -2.02 0.35
C LEU A 213 -7.61 -3.45 0.10
N ASP A 214 -6.69 -4.41 0.17
CA ASP A 214 -6.95 -5.81 -0.16
C ASP A 214 -8.00 -6.43 0.78
N LEU A 215 -7.74 -6.37 2.09
CA LEU A 215 -8.63 -6.89 3.15
C LEU A 215 -8.67 -5.89 4.31
N TYR A 216 -9.70 -5.07 4.33
CA TYR A 216 -9.90 -4.02 5.32
C TYR A 216 -10.83 -4.45 6.45
N PHE A 217 -10.38 -4.27 7.69
CA PHE A 217 -11.11 -4.55 8.93
C PHE A 217 -11.51 -3.22 9.59
N PRO A 218 -12.72 -2.67 9.31
CA PRO A 218 -13.09 -1.31 9.70
C PRO A 218 -13.11 -1.08 11.20
N LYS A 219 -13.51 -2.07 12.00
CA LYS A 219 -13.63 -1.92 13.46
C LYS A 219 -12.29 -1.71 14.17
N VAL A 220 -11.20 -2.22 13.61
CA VAL A 220 -9.84 -2.05 14.15
C VAL A 220 -8.93 -1.21 13.26
N LYS A 221 -9.47 -0.68 12.15
CA LYS A 221 -8.73 0.10 11.15
C LYS A 221 -7.44 -0.60 10.73
N LEU A 222 -7.58 -1.86 10.30
CA LEU A 222 -6.47 -2.68 9.84
C LEU A 222 -6.69 -3.03 8.38
N ASN A 223 -5.67 -2.85 7.56
CA ASN A 223 -5.61 -3.36 6.21
C ASN A 223 -4.59 -4.50 6.15
N VAL A 224 -4.98 -5.62 5.56
CA VAL A 224 -4.11 -6.78 5.34
C VAL A 224 -3.83 -6.89 3.86
N GLU A 225 -2.62 -6.53 3.47
CA GLU A 225 -2.13 -6.54 2.09
C GLU A 225 -1.56 -7.91 1.73
N VAL A 226 -1.89 -8.37 0.53
CA VAL A 226 -1.47 -9.65 -0.01
C VAL A 226 -0.41 -9.38 -1.09
N ASP A 227 0.80 -9.10 -0.64
CA ASP A 227 1.88 -8.61 -1.50
C ASP A 227 2.39 -9.70 -2.44
N GLY A 228 2.34 -9.41 -3.74
CA GLY A 228 2.99 -10.21 -4.79
C GLY A 228 4.52 -10.15 -4.74
N LEU A 229 5.18 -10.93 -5.60
CA LEU A 229 6.64 -10.91 -5.73
C LEU A 229 7.21 -9.59 -6.29
N HIS A 230 6.35 -8.73 -6.83
CA HIS A 230 6.71 -7.47 -7.47
C HIS A 230 7.02 -6.33 -6.48
N HIS A 231 6.76 -6.50 -5.18
CA HIS A 231 7.06 -5.52 -4.13
C HIS A 231 8.55 -5.51 -3.69
N GLY A 232 9.43 -6.19 -4.43
CA GLY A 232 10.86 -6.25 -4.16
C GLY A 232 11.66 -5.04 -4.69
N GLU A 233 11.08 -4.22 -5.57
CA GLU A 233 11.78 -3.10 -6.18
C GLU A 233 11.88 -1.90 -5.22
N PRO A 234 13.05 -1.26 -5.05
CA PRO A 234 13.23 -0.16 -4.10
C PRO A 234 12.25 1.02 -4.31
N ALA A 235 11.95 1.35 -5.57
CA ALA A 235 11.01 2.43 -5.89
C ALA A 235 9.58 2.10 -5.45
N GLN A 236 9.16 0.84 -5.59
CA GLN A 236 7.85 0.38 -5.13
C GLN A 236 7.79 0.35 -3.60
N GLN A 237 8.84 -0.13 -2.93
CA GLN A 237 8.92 -0.14 -1.46
C GLN A 237 8.85 1.26 -0.84
N LEU A 238 9.49 2.24 -1.48
CA LEU A 238 9.41 3.63 -1.05
C LEU A 238 7.99 4.18 -1.17
N ARG A 239 7.32 3.89 -2.30
CA ARG A 239 5.93 4.27 -2.51
C ARG A 239 4.98 3.60 -1.51
N ASP A 240 5.18 2.32 -1.27
CA ASP A 240 4.41 1.53 -0.29
C ASP A 240 4.56 2.12 1.11
N THR A 241 5.76 2.57 1.47
CA THR A 241 6.02 3.28 2.74
C THR A 241 5.27 4.60 2.83
N TRP A 242 5.25 5.40 1.75
CA TRP A 242 4.49 6.65 1.72
C TRP A 242 2.99 6.41 1.83
N ARG A 243 2.46 5.41 1.12
CA ARG A 243 1.07 4.99 1.19
C ARG A 243 0.70 4.58 2.61
N ASP A 244 1.45 3.66 3.21
CA ASP A 244 1.11 3.12 4.53
C ASP A 244 1.16 4.22 5.59
N ARG A 245 2.15 5.13 5.51
CA ARG A 245 2.21 6.32 6.37
C ARG A 245 0.99 7.22 6.19
N HIS A 246 0.57 7.49 4.95
CA HIS A 246 -0.62 8.30 4.65
C HIS A 246 -1.88 7.68 5.25
N LEU A 247 -2.10 6.39 5.01
CA LEU A 247 -3.24 5.64 5.54
C LEU A 247 -3.26 5.65 7.07
N GLU A 248 -2.11 5.47 7.72
CA GLU A 248 -2.03 5.52 9.19
C GLU A 248 -2.27 6.92 9.73
N GLN A 249 -1.66 7.95 9.15
CA GLN A 249 -1.74 9.33 9.66
C GLN A 249 -3.10 9.98 9.43
N HIS A 250 -3.70 9.77 8.26
CA HIS A 250 -4.93 10.47 7.87
C HIS A 250 -6.19 9.64 8.11
N HIS A 251 -6.10 8.31 8.12
CA HIS A 251 -7.25 7.43 8.31
C HIS A 251 -7.17 6.59 9.58
N GLY A 252 -5.99 6.50 10.22
CA GLY A 252 -5.72 5.61 11.34
C GLY A 252 -5.63 4.14 10.92
N ILE A 253 -5.45 3.88 9.62
CA ILE A 253 -5.42 2.54 9.04
C ILE A 253 -4.00 2.00 9.10
N LYS A 254 -3.80 0.91 9.86
CA LYS A 254 -2.53 0.19 9.89
C LYS A 254 -2.48 -0.84 8.79
N THR A 255 -1.28 -1.10 8.26
CA THR A 255 -1.08 -2.11 7.20
C THR A 255 -0.25 -3.28 7.73
N ILE A 256 -0.74 -4.51 7.53
CA ILE A 256 0.05 -5.74 7.69
C ILE A 256 0.23 -6.38 6.32
N ARG A 257 1.45 -6.81 5.99
CA ARG A 257 1.80 -7.41 4.69
C ARG A 257 1.97 -8.91 4.80
N LEU A 258 1.20 -9.66 4.00
CA LEU A 258 1.29 -11.10 3.84
C LEU A 258 1.97 -11.44 2.52
N PRO A 259 3.16 -12.08 2.54
CA PRO A 259 3.89 -12.38 1.32
C PRO A 259 3.22 -13.50 0.51
N LEU A 260 2.97 -13.27 -0.78
CA LEU A 260 2.64 -14.33 -1.74
C LEU A 260 3.89 -15.14 -2.08
N MET A 261 3.99 -16.34 -1.48
CA MET A 261 5.06 -17.30 -1.75
C MET A 261 5.00 -17.84 -3.20
N LYS A 262 6.17 -18.14 -3.81
CA LYS A 262 6.24 -18.88 -5.09
C LYS A 262 5.84 -20.35 -4.89
N GLU A 263 4.88 -20.79 -5.70
CA GLU A 263 4.51 -22.19 -6.00
C GLU A 263 4.07 -23.14 -4.85
N GLY A 264 3.06 -23.96 -5.15
CA GLY A 264 2.97 -25.32 -4.64
C GLY A 264 2.51 -25.58 -3.19
N LYS A 265 2.05 -24.59 -2.41
CA LYS A 265 1.23 -24.77 -1.18
C LYS A 265 0.67 -23.46 -0.58
N TRP A 266 0.75 -22.36 -1.33
CA TRP A 266 0.51 -21.00 -0.84
C TRP A 266 -0.82 -20.81 -0.10
N GLN A 267 -1.90 -21.52 -0.43
CA GLN A 267 -3.19 -21.33 0.24
C GLN A 267 -3.19 -21.74 1.72
N ARG A 268 -2.57 -22.89 2.04
CA ARG A 268 -2.50 -23.36 3.44
C ARG A 268 -1.54 -22.49 4.23
N ASP A 269 -0.44 -22.10 3.61
CA ASP A 269 0.57 -21.25 4.23
C ASP A 269 0.06 -19.83 4.40
N LEU A 270 -0.70 -19.27 3.45
CA LEU A 270 -1.29 -17.94 3.54
C LEU A 270 -2.35 -17.83 4.64
N ARG A 271 -3.22 -18.84 4.78
CA ARG A 271 -4.17 -18.90 5.93
C ARG A 271 -3.44 -18.97 7.26
N LYS A 272 -2.39 -19.81 7.31
CA LYS A 272 -1.55 -19.94 8.50
C LYS A 272 -0.83 -18.62 8.83
N GLU A 273 -0.24 -17.97 7.84
CA GLU A 273 0.43 -16.67 7.97
C GLU A 273 -0.56 -15.60 8.42
N PHE A 274 -1.78 -15.59 7.89
CA PHE A 274 -2.86 -14.75 8.39
C PHE A 274 -3.13 -15.02 9.87
N ASP A 275 -3.39 -16.27 10.26
CA ASP A 275 -3.66 -16.65 11.66
C ASP A 275 -2.46 -16.44 12.61
N GLU A 276 -1.23 -16.36 12.10
CA GLU A 276 -0.01 -16.12 12.89
C GLU A 276 0.32 -14.63 13.01
N LYS A 277 0.21 -13.85 11.93
CA LYS A 277 0.63 -12.43 11.87
C LYS A 277 -0.47 -11.43 12.11
N VAL A 278 -1.67 -11.72 11.62
CA VAL A 278 -2.87 -10.90 11.86
C VAL A 278 -3.60 -11.48 13.06
N GLY A 279 -3.66 -12.80 13.10
CA GLY A 279 -4.06 -13.57 14.24
C GLY A 279 -5.42 -13.22 14.81
N VAL A 280 -5.67 -13.93 15.90
CA VAL A 280 -6.94 -13.91 16.58
C VAL A 280 -7.03 -12.61 17.37
N GLU A 281 -5.95 -12.02 17.92
CA GLU A 281 -6.04 -10.86 18.83
C GLU A 281 -6.41 -9.53 18.15
N GLU A 282 -5.78 -9.19 17.02
CA GLU A 282 -6.12 -7.99 16.25
C GLU A 282 -7.56 -8.05 15.74
N VAL A 283 -8.04 -9.24 15.40
CA VAL A 283 -9.40 -9.48 14.91
C VAL A 283 -10.40 -9.75 16.06
N LEU A 284 -9.96 -10.22 17.24
CA LEU A 284 -10.81 -10.47 18.42
C LEU A 284 -11.31 -9.20 19.05
N CYS A 285 -10.59 -8.09 18.91
CA CYS A 285 -11.14 -6.77 19.24
C CYS A 285 -12.43 -6.50 18.43
N CYS A 286 -12.57 -7.10 17.24
CA CYS A 286 -13.79 -7.06 16.44
C CYS A 286 -14.89 -8.00 16.96
N LEU A 287 -14.54 -9.06 17.69
CA LEU A 287 -15.50 -10.00 18.25
C LEU A 287 -16.22 -9.38 19.47
N PRO A 288 -17.52 -9.68 19.68
CA PRO A 288 -18.21 -9.26 20.89
C PRO A 288 -17.44 -9.79 22.11
N ARG A 289 -17.34 -8.99 23.18
CA ARG A 289 -16.77 -9.48 24.45
C ARG A 289 -17.51 -10.76 24.82
N PRO A 290 -16.81 -11.84 25.19
CA PRO A 290 -17.50 -13.00 25.71
C PRO A 290 -18.34 -12.55 26.91
N PRO A 291 -19.59 -13.03 27.05
CA PRO A 291 -20.39 -12.73 28.23
C PRO A 291 -19.59 -13.09 29.48
N GLU A 292 -19.63 -12.23 30.51
CA GLU A 292 -18.94 -12.48 31.77
C GLU A 292 -19.38 -13.83 32.35
N VAL A 293 -18.46 -14.79 32.39
CA VAL A 293 -18.75 -16.12 32.94
C VAL A 293 -18.52 -16.05 34.45
N SER A 294 -19.60 -15.87 35.22
CA SER A 294 -19.57 -16.12 36.67
C SER A 294 -19.55 -17.63 36.92
N ILE A 295 -18.47 -18.14 37.51
CA ILE A 295 -18.35 -19.57 37.85
C ILE A 295 -19.24 -19.86 39.07
N ALA A 296 -20.47 -20.31 38.85
CA ALA A 296 -21.34 -20.83 39.90
C ALA A 296 -21.10 -22.34 40.08
N LYS A 297 -20.74 -22.77 41.30
CA LYS A 297 -20.63 -24.19 41.66
C LYS A 297 -22.02 -24.82 41.69
N GLY A 298 -22.37 -25.62 40.69
CA GLY A 298 -23.64 -26.36 40.66
C GLY A 298 -23.65 -27.48 39.64
N THR A 299 -24.00 -28.68 40.09
CA THR A 299 -24.11 -29.90 39.29
C THR A 299 -25.48 -30.00 38.61
N ARG A 300 -25.53 -29.94 37.26
CA ARG A 300 -26.63 -30.48 36.45
C ARG A 300 -26.26 -30.56 34.97
N THR A 301 -26.72 -31.61 34.30
CA THR A 301 -26.30 -32.16 33.00
C THR A 301 -26.95 -31.54 31.75
N CYS A 302 -26.23 -31.72 30.62
CA CYS A 302 -26.69 -31.87 29.22
C CYS A 302 -27.17 -30.64 28.42
N GLY A 303 -26.34 -30.23 27.45
CA GLY A 303 -26.71 -29.51 26.23
C GLY A 303 -25.52 -29.45 25.27
N SER A 304 -25.71 -29.72 23.98
CA SER A 304 -24.64 -29.63 22.96
C SER A 304 -24.12 -28.20 22.90
N MET A 305 -22.80 -28.03 23.06
CA MET A 305 -22.17 -26.71 22.94
C MET A 305 -22.17 -26.30 21.47
N ASP A 306 -22.72 -25.14 21.18
CA ASP A 306 -22.70 -24.51 19.85
C ASP A 306 -21.26 -24.52 19.29
N PRO A 307 -21.04 -25.05 18.07
CA PRO A 307 -19.74 -25.08 17.41
C PRO A 307 -19.03 -23.71 17.40
N TYR A 308 -19.78 -22.62 17.28
CA TYR A 308 -19.27 -21.26 17.33
C TYR A 308 -18.69 -20.92 18.72
N LYS A 309 -19.41 -21.25 19.80
CA LYS A 309 -18.93 -21.06 21.18
C LYS A 309 -17.70 -21.91 21.47
N ALA A 310 -17.65 -23.14 20.97
CA ALA A 310 -16.50 -24.03 21.13
C ALA A 310 -15.27 -23.58 20.32
N HIS A 311 -15.46 -22.92 19.18
CA HIS A 311 -14.37 -22.31 18.41
C HIS A 311 -13.86 -21.04 19.09
N LEU A 312 -14.76 -20.13 19.49
CA LEU A 312 -14.43 -18.90 20.20
C LEU A 312 -13.64 -19.17 21.49
N ALA A 313 -14.07 -20.17 22.27
CA ALA A 313 -13.37 -20.62 23.46
C ALA A 313 -11.93 -21.08 23.19
N ARG A 314 -11.70 -21.82 22.10
CA ARG A 314 -10.36 -22.28 21.67
C ARG A 314 -9.47 -21.11 21.25
N SER A 315 -10.05 -20.19 20.48
CA SER A 315 -9.41 -18.97 19.98
C SER A 315 -8.96 -18.05 21.13
N TYR A 316 -9.81 -17.83 22.14
CA TYR A 316 -9.44 -17.07 23.35
C TYR A 316 -8.41 -17.80 24.24
N ALA A 317 -8.53 -19.12 24.39
CA ALA A 317 -7.59 -19.91 25.19
C ALA A 317 -6.17 -19.88 24.60
N ALA A 318 -6.05 -19.95 23.27
CA ALA A 318 -4.77 -19.85 22.58
C ALA A 318 -4.11 -18.46 22.76
N ALA A 319 -4.90 -17.38 22.71
CA ALA A 319 -4.43 -16.01 22.95
C ALA A 319 -3.96 -15.82 24.41
N ALA A 320 -4.71 -16.32 25.38
CA ALA A 320 -4.37 -16.20 26.82
C ALA A 320 -3.05 -16.89 27.19
N VAL A 321 -2.74 -18.04 26.57
CA VAL A 321 -1.48 -18.78 26.77
C VAL A 321 -0.27 -17.98 26.25
N ARG A 322 -0.42 -17.24 25.14
CA ARG A 322 0.66 -16.41 24.58
C ARG A 322 0.99 -15.19 25.46
N ARG A 323 0.02 -14.66 26.21
CA ARG A 323 0.18 -13.45 27.04
C ARG A 323 0.85 -13.65 28.40
N GLY A 324 1.23 -14.88 28.79
CA GLY A 324 1.87 -15.15 30.09
C GLY A 324 1.13 -14.55 31.31
N SER A 325 -0.17 -14.31 31.19
CA SER A 325 -0.94 -13.49 32.13
C SER A 325 -1.39 -14.33 33.34
N ARG A 326 -1.39 -13.73 34.54
CA ARG A 326 -1.77 -14.37 35.83
C ARG A 326 -3.19 -14.97 35.90
N ALA A 327 -4.01 -14.83 34.86
CA ALA A 327 -5.22 -15.64 34.66
C ALA A 327 -4.92 -17.14 34.39
N ALA A 328 -3.63 -17.52 34.36
CA ALA A 328 -3.12 -18.85 34.03
C ALA A 328 -3.57 -20.02 34.94
N ARG A 329 -4.14 -19.76 36.12
CA ARG A 329 -4.54 -20.84 37.06
C ARG A 329 -5.87 -21.49 36.75
N SER A 330 -6.84 -20.78 36.16
CA SER A 330 -8.07 -21.42 35.64
C SER A 330 -7.85 -22.10 34.28
N THR A 331 -6.78 -21.73 33.56
CA THR A 331 -6.47 -22.26 32.22
C THR A 331 -5.63 -23.53 32.23
N TYR A 332 -4.99 -23.91 33.34
CA TYR A 332 -4.25 -25.19 33.44
C TYR A 332 -5.20 -26.40 33.38
N GLU A 333 -6.37 -26.30 34.02
CA GLU A 333 -7.46 -27.27 33.90
C GLU A 333 -8.03 -27.29 32.46
N ALA A 334 -8.17 -26.12 31.82
CA ALA A 334 -8.61 -26.02 30.43
C ALA A 334 -7.60 -26.65 29.43
N GLN A 335 -6.28 -26.55 29.68
CA GLN A 335 -5.24 -27.19 28.88
C GLN A 335 -5.25 -28.72 28.97
N LYS A 336 -5.53 -29.28 30.17
CA LYS A 336 -5.79 -30.72 30.36
C LYS A 336 -7.08 -31.18 29.67
N GLY A 337 -8.09 -30.31 29.63
CA GLY A 337 -9.31 -30.55 28.87
C GLY A 337 -9.09 -30.61 27.35
N LEU A 338 -8.31 -29.65 26.81
CA LEU A 338 -8.05 -29.50 25.37
C LEU A 338 -7.21 -30.64 24.78
N SER A 339 -6.17 -31.08 25.51
CA SER A 339 -5.30 -32.17 25.11
C SER A 339 -6.01 -33.54 25.02
N ARG A 340 -7.12 -33.71 25.75
CA ARG A 340 -8.00 -34.89 25.66
C ARG A 340 -9.04 -34.80 24.56
N LEU A 341 -9.41 -33.59 24.11
CA LEU A 341 -10.36 -33.36 23.01
C LEU A 341 -9.73 -33.52 21.62
N THR A 342 -8.42 -33.24 21.48
CA THR A 342 -7.70 -33.35 20.20
C THR A 342 -7.33 -34.78 19.81
N SER A 343 -7.47 -35.75 20.71
CA SER A 343 -7.15 -37.18 20.47
C SER A 343 -8.36 -38.06 20.18
N MET A 344 -9.57 -37.50 20.08
CA MET A 344 -10.81 -38.27 19.92
C MET A 344 -11.37 -38.27 18.47
N PRO A 345 -11.96 -39.39 18.01
CA PRO A 345 -12.63 -39.45 16.71
C PRO A 345 -13.81 -38.47 16.63
N LYS A 346 -14.06 -37.91 15.44
CA LYS A 346 -15.22 -37.04 15.17
C LYS A 346 -16.53 -37.77 15.52
N GLY A 347 -17.32 -37.22 16.46
CA GLY A 347 -18.69 -37.66 16.72
C GLY A 347 -18.96 -38.30 18.10
N MET A 348 -17.97 -38.46 18.98
CA MET A 348 -18.20 -38.91 20.35
C MET A 348 -17.53 -37.97 21.36
N ILE A 349 -18.33 -37.29 22.18
CA ILE A 349 -17.88 -36.65 23.43
C ILE A 349 -18.49 -37.47 24.58
N PRO A 350 -17.69 -38.21 25.38
CA PRO A 350 -18.24 -38.93 26.53
C PRO A 350 -18.59 -37.95 27.66
N CYS A 351 -19.65 -38.26 28.42
CA CYS A 351 -20.23 -37.51 29.53
C CYS A 351 -19.33 -37.16 30.74
N VAL A 352 -18.00 -37.27 30.63
CA VAL A 352 -17.10 -37.01 31.76
C VAL A 352 -16.10 -35.91 31.37
N MET A 353 -16.60 -34.70 31.11
CA MET A 353 -15.89 -33.41 31.23
C MET A 353 -16.88 -32.28 30.86
N VAL A 354 -17.94 -32.12 31.65
CA VAL A 354 -18.85 -30.97 31.53
C VAL A 354 -18.94 -30.29 32.89
N GLU A 355 -17.98 -29.42 33.17
CA GLU A 355 -18.16 -28.36 34.17
C GLU A 355 -18.66 -27.12 33.43
N ARG A 356 -19.76 -26.53 33.95
CA ARG A 356 -20.71 -25.67 33.24
C ARG A 356 -20.13 -24.36 32.69
N TRP A 357 -20.61 -24.01 31.49
CA TRP A 357 -20.66 -22.66 30.93
C TRP A 357 -22.11 -22.15 31.09
N ASP A 358 -22.43 -21.48 32.20
CA ASP A 358 -23.72 -20.79 32.33
C ASP A 358 -23.58 -19.38 31.73
N VAL A 359 -24.28 -19.13 30.62
CA VAL A 359 -24.44 -17.78 30.04
C VAL A 359 -25.72 -17.19 30.62
N SER A 360 -25.59 -16.27 31.57
CA SER A 360 -26.69 -15.36 31.91
C SER A 360 -26.58 -14.13 31.01
N LEU A 361 -27.58 -13.92 30.15
CA LEU A 361 -27.77 -12.63 29.49
C LEU A 361 -28.30 -11.66 30.55
N PRO A 362 -27.74 -10.44 30.71
CA PRO A 362 -28.45 -9.41 31.43
C PRO A 362 -29.70 -9.08 30.63
N LEU A 363 -30.88 -9.33 31.21
CA LEU A 363 -32.08 -8.62 30.82
C LEU A 363 -31.92 -7.19 31.39
N GLY A 364 -31.68 -6.23 30.52
CA GLY A 364 -31.50 -4.81 30.87
C GLY A 364 -30.91 -4.02 29.71
#